data_AF-A0A5J4RNL3-F1
#
_entry.id   AF-A0A5J4RNL3-F1
#
_cell.length_a   1.000
_cell.length_b   1.000
_cell.length_c   1.000
_cell.angle_alpha   90.00
_cell.angle_beta   90.00
_cell.angle_gamma   90.00
#
_symmetry.space_group_name_H-M   'P 1'
#
loop_
_entity.id
_entity.type
_entity.pdbx_description
1 polymer ?
#
loop_
_entity_poly.entity_id
_entity_poly.type
_entity_poly.pdbx_seq_one_letter_code
_entity_poly.pdbx_strand_id
1 'polypeptide(L)' 'MSTSGDQGKKPSDIQIKKWNTVSVWSYSGLQDTCAIDKESLQGPCIGCLQRGPIDGKYECGMALGTCNHRFH' A
#
# COMPACT_ATOMS: atom_id res chain seq x y z
N MET A 1 21.49 20.19 -56.30
CA MET A 1 20.93 19.15 -55.42
C MET A 1 22.02 18.81 -54.42
N SER A 2 21.91 19.36 -53.21
CA SER A 2 22.90 19.14 -52.14
C SER A 2 22.22 18.38 -51.01
N THR A 3 22.89 17.33 -50.59
CA THR A 3 22.47 16.20 -49.77
C THR A 3 21.99 16.60 -48.36
N SER A 4 20.77 16.18 -48.00
CA SER A 4 20.33 16.12 -46.60
C SER A 4 21.11 15.01 -45.88
N GLY A 5 21.91 15.38 -44.90
CA GLY A 5 22.61 14.44 -44.02
C GLY A 5 21.62 13.73 -43.11
N ASP A 6 21.46 12.42 -43.31
CA ASP A 6 20.77 11.53 -42.39
C ASP A 6 21.64 11.39 -41.12
N GLN A 7 21.16 11.96 -40.01
CA GLN A 7 21.82 11.83 -38.72
C GLN A 7 21.65 10.40 -38.24
N GLY A 8 22.70 9.59 -38.42
CA GLY A 8 22.77 8.21 -37.95
C GLY A 8 22.49 8.13 -36.44
N LYS A 9 21.24 7.80 -36.09
CA LYS A 9 20.88 7.32 -34.75
C LYS A 9 21.54 5.96 -34.59
N LYS A 10 22.65 5.93 -33.84
CA LYS A 10 23.28 4.68 -33.39
C LYS A 10 22.20 3.83 -32.73
N PRO A 11 21.96 2.59 -33.19
CA PRO A 11 21.05 1.70 -32.50
C PRO A 11 21.62 1.46 -31.10
N SER A 12 20.82 1.76 -30.08
CA SER A 12 21.14 1.37 -28.71
C SER A 12 20.98 -0.14 -28.63
N ASP A 13 22.08 -0.88 -28.74
CA ASP A 13 22.11 -2.34 -28.85
C ASP A 13 21.76 -3.10 -27.54
N ILE A 14 20.90 -2.52 -26.69
CA ILE A 14 20.43 -3.18 -25.48
C ILE A 14 19.12 -3.89 -25.80
N GLN A 15 19.20 -5.20 -26.03
CA GLN A 15 18.05 -6.09 -26.17
C GLN A 15 17.86 -6.93 -24.91
N ILE A 16 16.66 -6.87 -24.32
CA ILE A 16 16.27 -7.75 -23.22
C ILE A 16 16.04 -9.14 -23.80
N LYS A 17 16.90 -10.11 -23.43
CA LYS A 17 16.79 -11.51 -23.89
C LYS A 17 15.81 -12.33 -23.06
N LYS A 18 15.73 -12.07 -21.75
CA LYS A 18 14.84 -12.78 -20.83
C LYS A 18 14.62 -11.91 -19.59
N TRP A 19 13.38 -11.82 -19.14
CA TRP A 19 13.01 -11.16 -17.89
C TRP A 19 12.34 -12.19 -16.98
N ASN A 20 12.81 -12.32 -15.74
CA ASN A 20 12.11 -13.09 -14.70
C ASN A 20 11.78 -12.14 -13.54
N THR A 21 10.51 -11.79 -13.38
CA THR A 21 10.03 -11.01 -12.22
C THR A 21 9.70 -11.95 -11.07
N VAL A 22 9.85 -11.43 -9.86
CA VAL A 22 9.13 -11.92 -8.68
C VAL A 22 8.12 -10.86 -8.30
N SER A 23 6.88 -11.26 -8.12
CA SER A 23 5.80 -10.39 -7.65
C SER A 23 5.22 -10.97 -6.37
N VAL A 24 4.99 -10.10 -5.39
CA VAL A 24 4.24 -10.42 -4.19
C VAL A 24 2.81 -9.93 -4.36
N TRP A 25 1.86 -10.61 -3.75
CA TRP A 25 0.47 -10.16 -3.69
C TRP A 25 0.08 -9.96 -2.23
N SER A 26 -0.75 -8.97 -1.99
CA SER A 26 -1.47 -8.78 -0.74
C SER A 26 -2.93 -8.50 -1.07
N TYR A 27 -3.84 -8.87 -0.17
CA TYR A 27 -5.19 -8.35 -0.23
C TYR A 27 -5.13 -6.82 -0.09
N SER A 28 -5.88 -6.10 -0.92
CA SER A 28 -6.03 -4.66 -0.81
C SER A 28 -6.75 -4.33 0.49
N GLY A 29 -5.97 -4.07 1.53
CA GLY A 29 -6.42 -3.61 2.82
C GLY A 29 -5.46 -2.54 3.30
N LEU A 30 -5.99 -1.41 3.75
CA LEU A 30 -5.21 -0.40 4.45
C LEU A 30 -4.62 -1.06 5.70
N GLN A 31 -3.30 -1.28 5.71
CA GLN A 31 -2.62 -1.96 6.82
C GLN A 31 -2.72 -1.17 8.13
N ASP A 32 -2.95 0.13 8.04
CA ASP A 32 -2.99 1.05 9.17
C ASP A 32 -4.43 1.41 9.58
N THR A 33 -5.43 0.69 9.05
CA THR A 33 -6.85 0.98 9.26
C THR A 33 -7.60 -0.27 9.67
N CYS A 34 -8.48 -0.14 10.66
CA CYS A 34 -9.35 -1.23 11.09
C CYS A 34 -10.22 -1.69 9.92
N ALA A 35 -10.22 -2.99 9.63
CA ALA A 35 -10.97 -3.54 8.50
C ALA A 35 -12.50 -3.40 8.68
N ILE A 36 -12.97 -3.28 9.93
CA ILE A 36 -14.39 -3.09 10.31
C ILE A 36 -14.75 -1.61 10.28
N ASP A 37 -14.11 -0.81 11.13
CA ASP A 37 -14.52 0.57 11.39
C ASP A 37 -14.00 1.57 10.35
N LYS A 38 -13.04 1.18 9.51
CA LYS A 38 -12.36 2.07 8.55
C LYS A 38 -11.63 3.27 9.17
N GLU A 39 -11.41 3.23 10.48
CA GLU A 39 -10.63 4.21 11.24
C GLU A 39 -9.17 3.77 11.43
N SER A 40 -8.28 4.73 11.72
CA SER A 40 -6.85 4.45 11.93
C SER A 40 -6.62 3.54 13.14
N LEU A 41 -5.82 2.48 12.98
CA LEU A 41 -5.43 1.56 14.06
C LEU A 41 -4.65 2.23 15.19
N GLN A 42 -4.01 3.38 14.91
CA GLN A 42 -3.31 4.17 15.91
C GLN A 42 -4.27 5.01 16.78
N GLY A 43 -5.52 5.15 16.34
CA GLY A 43 -6.58 5.89 17.03
C GLY A 43 -7.64 4.99 17.67
N PRO A 44 -8.65 5.60 18.31
CA PRO A 44 -9.81 4.87 18.83
C PRO A 44 -10.72 4.33 17.71
N CYS A 45 -11.41 3.21 17.98
CA CYS A 45 -12.51 2.75 17.14
C CYS A 45 -13.72 3.70 17.23
N ILE A 46 -14.67 3.58 16.30
CA ILE A 46 -15.90 4.39 16.28
C ILE A 46 -16.69 4.29 17.59
N GLY A 47 -16.71 3.11 18.23
CA GLY A 47 -17.36 2.92 19.53
C GLY A 47 -16.68 3.71 20.66
N CYS A 48 -15.34 3.78 20.65
CA CYS A 48 -14.57 4.55 21.63
C CYS A 48 -14.68 6.05 21.37
N LEU A 49 -14.72 6.48 20.10
CA LEU A 49 -15.01 7.87 19.73
C LEU A 49 -16.36 8.33 20.27
N GLN A 50 -17.38 7.47 20.17
CA GLN A 50 -18.72 7.79 20.65
C GLN A 50 -18.83 7.83 22.18
N ARG A 51 -18.08 6.96 22.89
CA ARG A 51 -18.05 6.93 24.36
C ARG A 51 -17.23 8.06 24.97
N GLY A 52 -16.24 8.58 24.23
CA GLY A 52 -15.27 9.52 24.75
C GLY A 52 -14.18 8.83 25.60
N PRO A 53 -13.08 9.55 25.92
CA PRO A 53 -11.98 9.01 26.68
C PRO A 53 -12.37 8.79 28.16
N ILE A 54 -11.94 7.66 28.73
CA ILE A 54 -12.01 7.39 30.16
C ILE A 54 -10.61 7.65 30.71
N ASP A 55 -10.47 8.53 31.72
CA ASP A 55 -9.18 8.93 32.30
C ASP A 55 -8.13 9.39 31.26
N GLY A 56 -8.59 10.06 30.20
CA GLY A 56 -7.75 10.58 29.12
C GLY A 56 -7.26 9.53 28.12
N LYS A 57 -7.76 8.29 28.18
CA LYS A 57 -7.39 7.18 27.29
C LYS A 57 -8.61 6.54 26.64
N TYR A 58 -8.40 5.95 25.47
CA TYR A 58 -9.37 5.09 24.82
C TYR A 58 -8.98 3.63 25.04
N GLU A 59 -9.91 2.81 25.55
CA GLU A 59 -9.67 1.38 25.76
C GLU A 59 -10.07 0.59 24.51
N CYS A 60 -9.14 0.43 23.57
CA CYS A 60 -9.27 -0.48 22.43
C CYS A 60 -7.97 -1.24 22.21
N GLY A 61 -8.06 -2.53 21.92
CA GLY A 61 -6.93 -3.46 21.94
C GLY A 61 -6.78 -4.17 20.62
N MET A 62 -5.67 -3.92 19.92
CA MET A 62 -5.50 -4.44 18.56
C MET A 62 -5.54 -5.97 18.47
N ALA A 63 -6.34 -6.48 17.54
CA ALA A 63 -6.43 -7.90 17.22
C ALA A 63 -6.04 -8.18 15.74
N LEU A 64 -5.47 -9.36 15.49
CA LEU A 64 -5.11 -9.84 14.16
C LEU A 64 -5.88 -11.11 13.84
N GLY A 65 -6.68 -11.09 12.77
CA GLY A 65 -7.35 -12.29 12.27
C GLY A 65 -6.38 -13.26 11.60
N THR A 66 -6.75 -14.54 11.55
CA THR A 66 -6.00 -15.56 10.80
C THR A 66 -5.89 -15.26 9.30
N CYS A 67 -6.78 -14.40 8.78
CA CYS A 67 -6.78 -13.86 7.43
C CYS A 67 -5.89 -12.63 7.23
N ASN A 68 -5.02 -12.29 8.20
CA ASN A 68 -4.13 -11.12 8.20
C ASN A 68 -4.83 -9.75 8.17
N HIS A 69 -6.13 -9.69 8.47
CA HIS A 69 -6.81 -8.41 8.70
C HIS A 69 -6.61 -7.93 10.14
N ARG A 70 -6.34 -6.63 10.27
CA ARG A 70 -6.13 -5.94 11.56
C ARG A 70 -7.43 -5.26 12.00
N PHE A 71 -7.69 -5.34 13.30
CA PHE A 71 -8.87 -4.77 13.94
C PHE A 71 -8.44 -3.98 15.19
N HIS A 72 -9.21 -2.94 15.51
CA HIS A 72 -9.19 -2.33 16.84
C HIS A 72 -9.65 -3.31 17.91
#